data_AF-A0A7J6SHS5-F1
#
_entry.id   AF-A0A7J6SHS5-F1
#
_cell.length_a   1.000
_cell.length_b   1.000
_cell.length_c   1.000
_cell.angle_alpha   90.00
_cell.angle_beta   90.00
_cell.angle_gamma   90.00
#
_symmetry.space_group_name_H-M   'P 1'
#
loop_
_entity.id
_entity.type
_entity.pdbx_description
1 polymer ?
#
loop_
_entity_poly.entity_id
_entity_poly.type
_entity_poly.pdbx_seq_one_letter_code
_entity_poly.pdbx_strand_id
1 'polypeptide(L)'
;LGEADGIRDFVDRVYDLLIGDKRMVGYFEGKNLDGIKKAQVVYITALLGGPTAWQGRDLSEIHSGLGIDDYGFDCFTMTCEKALNAMGVDEDTIDEIVVTMEPLRDEVLNRRRGLRAETKMVDGQSILDRIGGEMNLEAVVETMFSGCAVDPRVRYFFTMDSSKLSAFQTKFTQLLTGLLGGPKTYDYARLRPAHYNLNITDYQFDAVVENLQAVCRMMDLSDAVVADITEVISTLRSYITCGCTVRYEIARKKTEASGTEGLFNQLGRDEGITKFMDDLYALVTRDDRIKHFFQGAKLDAVKESQCIFFKELFGSTTHYTGRDLPSIHSLIQISDFHFDSFLDCAKVALDKMGMDPDTIDDCVVLMESVRRSVVNKELMQHDVKKAMELANKKPLYDRLGGEYTITKLMDSAYDKALVDDRLRFFFEKNKAKVASVKKKMAQFVSALTGGPTGYDARDLKPAHYSMNISNFHFDTMLGLLAITLLEDLKVDKALAREFMALLQPVRADITTGYTVRSEMARKNVEKECASGGFRRCRRISPST
;
A
#
# COMPACT_ATOMS: atom_id res chain seq x y z
N LEU A 1 -14.27 30.92 -23.91
CA LEU A 1 -12.92 30.92 -24.53
C LEU A 1 -12.77 31.87 -25.74
N GLY A 2 -13.46 33.01 -25.83
CA GLY A 2 -13.21 33.97 -26.93
C GLY A 2 -13.46 33.44 -28.36
N GLU A 3 -14.50 32.62 -28.55
CA GLU A 3 -14.91 32.03 -29.83
C GLU A 3 -13.77 31.26 -30.55
N ALA A 4 -13.72 31.29 -31.88
CA ALA A 4 -12.77 30.49 -32.67
C ALA A 4 -11.30 30.91 -32.47
N ASP A 5 -11.05 32.19 -32.16
CA ASP A 5 -9.70 32.69 -31.97
C ASP A 5 -9.12 32.25 -30.63
N GLY A 6 -9.89 32.33 -29.54
CA GLY A 6 -9.39 31.83 -28.25
C GLY A 6 -9.34 30.30 -28.18
N ILE A 7 -10.16 29.56 -28.94
CA ILE A 7 -9.99 28.10 -29.10
C ILE A 7 -8.70 27.79 -29.88
N ARG A 8 -8.33 28.61 -30.88
CA ARG A 8 -7.06 28.46 -31.58
C ARG A 8 -5.88 28.68 -30.65
N ASP A 9 -5.90 29.75 -29.87
CA ASP A 9 -4.86 30.04 -28.88
C ASP A 9 -4.72 28.91 -27.85
N PHE A 10 -5.86 28.35 -27.41
CA PHE A 10 -5.89 27.18 -26.53
C PHE A 10 -5.22 25.96 -27.17
N VAL A 11 -5.62 25.60 -28.39
CA VAL A 11 -5.02 24.45 -29.11
C VAL A 11 -3.53 24.67 -29.34
N ASP A 12 -3.11 25.87 -29.75
CA ASP A 12 -1.70 26.17 -29.95
C ASP A 12 -0.89 26.01 -28.66
N ARG A 13 -1.41 26.52 -27.55
CA ARG A 13 -0.79 26.36 -26.23
C ARG A 13 -0.70 24.90 -25.78
N VAL A 14 -1.73 24.09 -26.04
CA VAL A 14 -1.72 22.65 -25.76
C VAL A 14 -0.57 21.99 -26.52
N TYR A 15 -0.40 22.28 -27.80
CA TYR A 15 0.67 21.68 -28.60
C TYR A 15 2.07 22.17 -28.21
N ASP A 16 2.22 23.43 -27.82
CA ASP A 16 3.51 23.93 -27.29
C ASP A 16 3.95 23.12 -26.08
N LEU A 17 2.99 22.75 -25.21
CA LEU A 17 3.24 21.89 -24.06
C LEU A 17 3.45 20.42 -24.47
N LEU A 18 2.63 19.87 -25.38
CA LEU A 18 2.72 18.47 -25.82
C LEU A 18 4.03 18.14 -26.55
N ILE A 19 4.57 19.06 -27.34
CA ILE A 19 5.83 18.86 -28.08
C ILE A 19 7.02 18.85 -27.12
N GLY A 20 6.96 19.64 -26.03
CA GLY A 20 7.94 19.59 -24.95
C GLY A 20 7.77 18.37 -24.04
N ASP A 21 6.62 17.70 -24.10
CA ASP A 21 6.31 16.55 -23.27
C ASP A 21 6.85 15.25 -23.87
N LYS A 22 7.97 14.78 -23.31
CA LYS A 22 8.61 13.50 -23.70
C LYS A 22 7.65 12.30 -23.63
N ARG A 23 6.57 12.37 -22.83
CA ARG A 23 5.55 11.32 -22.71
C ARG A 23 4.67 11.23 -23.95
N MET A 24 4.45 12.36 -24.62
CA MET A 24 3.43 12.51 -25.67
C MET A 24 4.03 12.74 -27.06
N VAL A 25 5.24 13.30 -27.13
CA VAL A 25 5.90 13.71 -28.38
C VAL A 25 5.97 12.59 -29.43
N GLY A 26 6.16 11.33 -28.98
CA GLY A 26 6.24 10.16 -29.86
C GLY A 26 4.99 9.92 -30.71
N TYR A 27 3.79 10.29 -30.22
CA TYR A 27 2.54 10.15 -30.99
C TYR A 27 2.49 11.10 -32.19
N PHE A 28 3.28 12.17 -32.16
CA PHE A 28 3.26 13.24 -33.15
C PHE A 28 4.47 13.23 -34.09
N GLU A 29 5.42 12.31 -33.90
CA GLU A 29 6.59 12.19 -34.77
C GLU A 29 6.20 11.91 -36.22
N GLY A 30 6.74 12.73 -37.14
CA GLY A 30 6.45 12.64 -38.57
C GLY A 30 5.02 13.00 -38.98
N LYS A 31 4.21 13.57 -38.08
CA LYS A 31 2.83 14.00 -38.36
C LYS A 31 2.77 15.48 -38.78
N ASN A 32 1.74 15.83 -39.55
CA ASN A 32 1.47 17.22 -39.91
C ASN A 32 0.75 17.96 -38.77
N LEU A 33 1.54 18.54 -37.86
CA LEU A 33 1.02 19.25 -36.69
C LEU A 33 0.08 20.40 -37.04
N ASP A 34 0.41 21.21 -38.06
CA ASP A 34 -0.46 22.33 -38.48
C ASP A 34 -1.83 21.84 -38.96
N GLY A 35 -1.85 20.71 -39.68
CA GLY A 35 -3.09 20.06 -40.11
C GLY A 35 -3.91 19.56 -38.92
N ILE A 36 -3.26 18.92 -37.95
CA ILE A 36 -3.93 18.39 -36.76
C ILE A 36 -4.47 19.54 -35.90
N LYS A 37 -3.69 20.58 -35.64
CA LYS A 37 -4.11 21.80 -34.91
C LYS A 37 -5.36 22.41 -35.54
N LYS A 38 -5.34 22.64 -36.87
CA LYS A 38 -6.50 23.18 -37.60
C LYS A 38 -7.74 22.31 -37.45
N ALA A 39 -7.58 20.99 -37.58
CA ALA A 39 -8.68 20.04 -37.41
C ALA A 39 -9.24 20.06 -35.97
N GLN A 40 -8.36 20.05 -34.96
CA GLN A 40 -8.77 20.10 -33.55
C GLN A 40 -9.46 21.41 -33.17
N VAL A 41 -9.03 22.55 -33.70
CA VAL A 41 -9.73 23.83 -33.48
C VAL A 41 -11.18 23.73 -33.97
N VAL A 42 -11.41 23.17 -35.16
CA VAL A 42 -12.77 22.98 -35.69
C VAL A 42 -13.55 21.99 -34.83
N TYR A 43 -12.95 20.86 -34.45
CA TYR A 43 -13.60 19.85 -33.63
C TYR A 43 -13.98 20.38 -32.24
N ILE A 44 -13.06 21.02 -31.52
CA ILE A 44 -13.29 21.57 -30.18
C ILE A 44 -14.29 22.72 -30.23
N THR A 45 -14.25 23.55 -31.29
CA THR A 45 -15.29 24.58 -31.51
C THR A 45 -16.68 23.95 -31.63
N ALA A 46 -16.82 22.86 -32.40
CA ALA A 46 -18.09 22.16 -32.53
C ALA A 46 -18.52 21.50 -31.19
N LEU A 47 -17.57 20.87 -30.49
CA LEU A 47 -17.79 20.19 -29.21
C LEU A 47 -18.31 21.15 -28.13
N LEU A 48 -17.76 22.36 -28.07
CA LEU A 48 -18.15 23.40 -27.11
C LEU A 48 -19.37 24.23 -27.57
N GLY A 49 -20.13 23.74 -28.56
CA GLY A 49 -21.40 24.34 -28.99
C GLY A 49 -21.28 25.47 -30.03
N GLY A 50 -20.15 25.55 -30.75
CA GLY A 50 -19.94 26.50 -31.84
C GLY A 50 -20.87 26.27 -33.05
N PRO A 51 -20.95 27.25 -33.97
CA PRO A 51 -21.96 27.27 -35.03
C PRO A 51 -21.75 26.22 -36.14
N THR A 52 -20.58 25.59 -36.19
CA THR A 52 -20.19 24.68 -37.26
C THR A 52 -20.03 23.26 -36.70
N ALA A 53 -20.75 22.30 -37.28
CA ALA A 53 -20.61 20.89 -36.92
C ALA A 53 -19.32 20.28 -37.50
N TRP A 54 -18.75 19.31 -36.79
CA TRP A 54 -17.64 18.50 -37.30
C TRP A 54 -18.09 17.65 -38.49
N GLN A 55 -17.30 17.67 -39.57
CA GLN A 55 -17.56 16.91 -40.81
C GLN A 55 -16.40 15.97 -41.17
N GLY A 56 -15.42 15.84 -40.27
CA GLY A 56 -14.28 14.94 -40.49
C GLY A 56 -14.60 13.52 -40.08
N ARG A 57 -13.55 12.69 -40.05
CA ARG A 57 -13.64 11.28 -39.61
C ARG A 57 -13.97 11.19 -38.13
N ASP A 58 -14.52 10.05 -37.71
CA ASP A 58 -14.81 9.75 -36.31
C ASP A 58 -13.51 9.68 -35.50
N LEU A 59 -13.55 10.08 -34.23
CA LEU A 59 -12.35 10.06 -33.37
C LEU A 59 -11.78 8.66 -33.22
N SER A 60 -12.63 7.63 -33.15
CA SER A 60 -12.21 6.23 -33.10
C SER A 60 -11.40 5.81 -34.32
N GLU A 61 -11.85 6.19 -35.52
CA GLU A 61 -11.12 5.92 -36.77
C GLU A 61 -9.79 6.68 -36.82
N ILE A 62 -9.77 7.94 -36.39
CA ILE A 62 -8.56 8.77 -36.37
C ILE A 62 -7.50 8.18 -35.44
N HIS A 63 -7.89 7.71 -34.26
CA HIS A 63 -6.98 7.23 -33.22
C HIS A 63 -6.74 5.71 -33.27
N SER A 64 -7.39 5.01 -34.20
CA SER A 64 -7.21 3.56 -34.39
C SER A 64 -5.75 3.21 -34.69
N GLY A 65 -5.23 2.22 -33.96
CA GLY A 65 -3.86 1.74 -34.12
C GLY A 65 -2.77 2.66 -33.54
N LEU A 66 -3.12 3.77 -32.90
CA LEU A 66 -2.13 4.64 -32.23
C LEU A 66 -1.69 4.10 -30.87
N GLY A 67 -2.40 3.12 -30.30
CA GLY A 67 -2.04 2.52 -29.00
C GLY A 67 -2.15 3.50 -27.84
N ILE A 68 -3.07 4.46 -27.92
CA ILE A 68 -3.38 5.38 -26.82
C ILE A 68 -4.15 4.61 -25.75
N ASP A 69 -3.67 4.68 -24.52
CA ASP A 69 -4.28 4.09 -23.33
C ASP A 69 -4.84 5.19 -22.39
N ASP A 70 -5.36 4.81 -21.22
CA ASP A 70 -5.87 5.77 -20.24
C ASP A 70 -4.81 6.78 -19.82
N TYR A 71 -3.57 6.32 -19.67
CA TYR A 71 -2.44 7.16 -19.31
C TYR A 71 -2.17 8.25 -20.35
N GLY A 72 -2.15 7.88 -21.64
CA GLY A 72 -1.96 8.84 -22.73
C GLY A 72 -3.08 9.89 -22.79
N PHE A 73 -4.33 9.47 -22.59
CA PHE A 73 -5.46 10.40 -22.56
C PHE A 73 -5.44 11.31 -21.33
N ASP A 74 -5.13 10.76 -20.15
CA ASP A 74 -5.00 11.52 -18.91
C ASP A 74 -3.89 12.59 -19.03
N CYS A 75 -2.73 12.23 -19.63
CA CYS A 75 -1.65 13.18 -19.92
C CYS A 75 -2.08 14.31 -20.87
N PHE A 76 -2.93 14.00 -21.87
CA PHE A 76 -3.49 14.99 -22.77
C PHE A 76 -4.44 15.93 -22.03
N THR A 77 -5.38 15.41 -21.24
CA THR A 77 -6.33 16.24 -20.46
C THR A 77 -5.62 17.15 -19.46
N MET A 78 -4.56 16.66 -18.79
CA MET A 78 -3.73 17.52 -17.92
C MET A 78 -3.07 18.66 -18.71
N THR A 79 -2.61 18.37 -19.93
CA THR A 79 -1.99 19.39 -20.78
C THR A 79 -3.01 20.46 -21.18
N CYS A 80 -4.25 20.05 -21.45
CA CYS A 80 -5.38 20.95 -21.67
C CYS A 80 -5.64 21.84 -20.44
N GLU A 81 -5.75 21.27 -19.24
CA GLU A 81 -5.92 22.04 -17.99
C GLU A 81 -4.77 23.04 -17.77
N LYS A 82 -3.51 22.62 -17.96
CA LYS A 82 -2.34 23.50 -17.84
C LYS A 82 -2.38 24.64 -18.85
N ALA A 83 -2.80 24.37 -20.08
CA ALA A 83 -2.94 25.39 -21.12
C ALA A 83 -4.02 26.42 -20.75
N LEU A 84 -5.20 25.97 -20.32
CA LEU A 84 -6.31 26.85 -19.93
C LEU A 84 -5.97 27.70 -18.70
N ASN A 85 -5.34 27.10 -17.69
CA ASN A 85 -4.83 27.83 -16.52
C ASN A 85 -3.84 28.93 -16.93
N ALA A 86 -2.89 28.61 -17.82
CA ALA A 86 -1.92 29.58 -18.31
C ALA A 86 -2.55 30.72 -19.14
N MET A 87 -3.74 30.50 -19.69
CA MET A 87 -4.54 31.52 -20.38
C MET A 87 -5.40 32.35 -19.41
N GLY A 88 -5.38 32.05 -18.11
CA GLY A 88 -6.17 32.75 -17.10
C GLY A 88 -7.67 32.43 -17.14
N VAL A 89 -8.04 31.26 -17.66
CA VAL A 89 -9.42 30.75 -17.59
C VAL A 89 -9.72 30.38 -16.14
N ASP A 90 -10.93 30.70 -15.66
CA ASP A 90 -11.35 30.36 -14.30
C ASP A 90 -11.57 28.85 -14.12
N GLU A 91 -11.40 28.38 -12.89
CA GLU A 91 -11.44 26.95 -12.53
C GLU A 91 -12.76 26.28 -12.89
N ASP A 92 -13.90 26.95 -12.65
CA ASP A 92 -15.23 26.42 -12.99
C ASP A 92 -15.37 26.17 -14.50
N THR A 93 -14.88 27.10 -15.33
CA THR A 93 -14.87 26.95 -16.80
C THR A 93 -13.91 25.85 -17.26
N ILE A 94 -12.74 25.72 -16.62
CA ILE A 94 -11.79 24.63 -16.91
C ILE A 94 -12.45 23.28 -16.64
N ASP A 95 -13.08 23.12 -15.47
CA ASP A 95 -13.79 21.91 -15.10
C ASP A 95 -14.88 21.55 -16.11
N GLU A 96 -15.66 22.53 -16.57
CA GLU A 96 -16.70 22.31 -17.58
C GLU A 96 -16.12 21.80 -18.91
N ILE A 97 -14.99 22.36 -19.36
CA ILE A 97 -14.31 21.91 -20.58
C ILE A 97 -13.79 20.49 -20.43
N VAL A 98 -13.12 20.17 -19.31
CA VAL A 98 -12.55 18.83 -19.07
C VAL A 98 -13.67 17.80 -18.98
N VAL A 99 -14.77 18.10 -18.27
CA VAL A 99 -15.96 17.24 -18.21
C VAL A 99 -16.56 17.02 -19.59
N THR A 100 -16.58 18.05 -20.44
CA THR A 100 -17.09 17.94 -21.82
C THR A 100 -16.20 17.05 -22.70
N MET A 101 -14.90 17.02 -22.44
CA MET A 101 -13.93 16.21 -23.18
C MET A 101 -13.87 14.75 -22.73
N GLU A 102 -14.16 14.45 -21.46
CA GLU A 102 -14.01 13.11 -20.89
C GLU A 102 -14.81 12.00 -21.63
N PRO A 103 -16.05 12.21 -22.12
CA PRO A 103 -16.76 11.20 -22.92
C PRO A 103 -16.03 10.78 -24.19
N LEU A 104 -15.14 11.64 -24.74
CA LEU A 104 -14.35 11.35 -25.92
C LEU A 104 -13.28 10.27 -25.67
N ARG A 105 -12.99 9.95 -24.40
CA ARG A 105 -12.02 8.92 -24.03
C ARG A 105 -12.32 7.59 -24.69
N ASP A 106 -13.55 7.12 -24.63
CA ASP A 106 -13.91 5.82 -25.18
C ASP A 106 -13.75 5.79 -26.71
N GLU A 107 -14.02 6.90 -27.39
CA GLU A 107 -13.77 7.02 -28.83
C GLU A 107 -12.27 6.99 -29.13
N VAL A 108 -11.47 7.80 -28.46
CA VAL A 108 -10.01 7.88 -28.67
C VAL A 108 -9.33 6.54 -28.36
N LEU A 109 -9.74 5.87 -27.29
CA LEU A 109 -9.18 4.58 -26.86
C LEU A 109 -9.81 3.39 -27.62
N ASN A 110 -10.73 3.64 -28.54
CA ASN A 110 -11.45 2.60 -29.29
C ASN A 110 -12.16 1.57 -28.39
N ARG A 111 -12.76 2.03 -27.28
CA ARG A 111 -13.51 1.20 -26.31
C ARG A 111 -14.98 1.12 -26.68
N ARG A 112 -15.55 -0.08 -26.60
CA ARG A 112 -16.98 -0.32 -26.90
C ARG A 112 -17.91 -0.22 -25.68
N ARG A 113 -17.41 0.13 -24.49
CA ARG A 113 -18.19 0.12 -23.24
C ARG A 113 -17.74 1.25 -22.31
N GLY A 114 -18.55 2.31 -22.26
CA GLY A 114 -18.59 3.19 -21.09
C GLY A 114 -19.21 2.47 -19.88
N LEU A 115 -19.19 3.10 -18.71
CA LEU A 115 -19.73 2.56 -17.45
C LEU A 115 -21.26 2.42 -17.52
N ARG A 116 -21.76 1.40 -18.23
CA ARG A 116 -23.11 0.87 -18.05
C ARG A 116 -22.96 -0.38 -17.21
N ALA A 117 -22.94 -0.22 -15.90
CA ALA A 117 -23.21 -1.33 -15.00
C ALA A 117 -24.60 -1.84 -15.37
N GLU A 118 -24.69 -3.05 -15.93
CA GLU A 118 -25.98 -3.76 -15.96
C GLU A 118 -26.44 -3.85 -14.50
N THR A 119 -27.55 -3.20 -14.18
CA THR A 119 -28.08 -3.17 -12.81
C THR A 119 -28.31 -4.60 -12.36
N LYS A 120 -27.58 -5.03 -11.32
CA LYS A 120 -27.74 -6.37 -10.75
C LYS A 120 -29.15 -6.48 -10.16
N MET A 121 -29.94 -7.38 -10.73
CA MET A 121 -31.29 -7.69 -10.26
C MET A 121 -31.27 -9.00 -9.48
N VAL A 122 -31.87 -9.01 -8.30
CA VAL A 122 -32.11 -10.23 -7.50
C VAL A 122 -33.59 -10.30 -7.22
N ASP A 123 -34.24 -11.39 -7.61
CA ASP A 123 -35.70 -11.59 -7.49
C ASP A 123 -36.54 -10.44 -8.09
N GLY A 124 -36.06 -9.83 -9.18
CA GLY A 124 -36.74 -8.71 -9.84
C GLY A 124 -36.60 -7.36 -9.12
N GLN A 125 -35.78 -7.28 -8.07
CA GLN A 125 -35.47 -6.05 -7.34
C GLN A 125 -34.05 -5.57 -7.64
N SER A 126 -33.89 -4.26 -7.79
CA SER A 126 -32.58 -3.61 -7.87
C SER A 126 -31.88 -3.63 -6.49
N ILE A 127 -30.59 -3.26 -6.46
CA ILE A 127 -29.89 -3.09 -5.18
C ILE A 127 -30.53 -1.95 -4.37
N LEU A 128 -30.94 -0.85 -5.04
CA LEU A 128 -31.64 0.27 -4.41
C LEU A 128 -32.96 -0.16 -3.76
N ASP A 129 -33.76 -0.98 -4.43
CA ASP A 129 -35.01 -1.51 -3.86
C ASP A 129 -34.75 -2.35 -2.61
N ARG A 130 -33.68 -3.16 -2.64
CA ARG A 130 -33.26 -4.01 -1.52
C ARG A 130 -32.66 -3.23 -0.35
N ILE A 131 -32.15 -2.02 -0.57
CA ILE A 131 -31.77 -1.07 0.49
C ILE A 131 -33.02 -0.44 1.13
N GLY A 132 -34.15 -0.42 0.44
CA GLY A 132 -35.39 0.24 0.85
C GLY A 132 -35.62 1.60 0.18
N GLY A 133 -34.96 1.86 -0.95
CA GLY A 133 -35.16 3.06 -1.77
C GLY A 133 -34.24 4.23 -1.45
N GLU A 134 -34.47 5.37 -2.12
CA GLU A 134 -33.60 6.56 -2.06
C GLU A 134 -33.44 7.12 -0.65
N MET A 135 -34.50 7.12 0.18
CA MET A 135 -34.46 7.65 1.55
C MET A 135 -33.49 6.88 2.45
N ASN A 136 -33.46 5.56 2.35
CA ASN A 136 -32.50 4.75 3.10
C ASN A 136 -31.08 4.94 2.58
N LEU A 137 -30.90 5.08 1.26
CA LEU A 137 -29.61 5.38 0.66
C LEU A 137 -29.08 6.75 1.11
N GLU A 138 -29.93 7.78 1.19
CA GLU A 138 -29.56 9.10 1.71
C GLU A 138 -29.04 9.01 3.14
N ALA A 139 -29.74 8.28 4.03
CA ALA A 139 -29.30 8.06 5.41
C ALA A 139 -27.97 7.29 5.49
N VAL A 140 -27.77 6.29 4.63
CA VAL A 140 -26.48 5.57 4.49
C VAL A 140 -25.38 6.57 4.12
N VAL A 141 -25.60 7.40 3.11
CA VAL A 141 -24.60 8.37 2.62
C VAL A 141 -24.27 9.42 3.70
N GLU A 142 -25.28 10.00 4.35
CA GLU A 142 -25.07 11.02 5.39
C GLU A 142 -24.25 10.47 6.58
N THR A 143 -24.60 9.25 7.03
CA THR A 143 -23.89 8.59 8.13
C THR A 143 -22.48 8.18 7.71
N MET A 144 -22.29 7.73 6.46
CA MET A 144 -20.96 7.39 5.92
C MET A 144 -20.06 8.62 5.92
N PHE A 145 -20.56 9.77 5.47
CA PHE A 145 -19.80 11.02 5.45
C PHE A 145 -19.39 11.45 6.86
N SER A 146 -20.28 11.27 7.83
CA SER A 146 -19.96 11.53 9.24
C SER A 146 -18.84 10.61 9.77
N GLY A 147 -18.85 9.34 9.37
CA GLY A 147 -17.76 8.39 9.64
C GLY A 147 -16.44 8.81 8.99
N CYS A 148 -16.47 9.13 7.70
CA CYS A 148 -15.31 9.61 6.95
C CYS A 148 -14.71 10.89 7.55
N ALA A 149 -15.54 11.80 8.08
CA ALA A 149 -15.08 13.05 8.71
C ALA A 149 -14.26 12.84 9.99
N VAL A 150 -14.40 11.69 10.66
CA VAL A 150 -13.62 11.32 11.85
C VAL A 150 -12.57 10.24 11.57
N ASP A 151 -12.63 9.57 10.42
CA ASP A 151 -11.66 8.56 10.01
C ASP A 151 -10.32 9.22 9.68
N PRO A 152 -9.24 8.96 10.43
CA PRO A 152 -7.95 9.62 10.24
C PRO A 152 -7.33 9.39 8.86
N ARG A 153 -7.80 8.39 8.10
CA ARG A 153 -7.30 8.04 6.76
C ARG A 153 -7.85 8.94 5.67
N VAL A 154 -9.08 9.42 5.84
CA VAL A 154 -9.81 10.16 4.80
C VAL A 154 -10.37 11.50 5.27
N ARG A 155 -10.42 11.78 6.58
CA ARG A 155 -11.00 13.01 7.16
C ARG A 155 -10.59 14.30 6.48
N TYR A 156 -9.36 14.36 5.95
CA TYR A 156 -8.86 15.52 5.23
C TYR A 156 -9.70 15.86 3.99
N PHE A 157 -10.17 14.86 3.24
CA PHE A 157 -11.06 15.05 2.07
C PHE A 157 -12.48 15.45 2.44
N PHE A 158 -12.87 15.24 3.69
CA PHE A 158 -14.22 15.49 4.21
C PHE A 158 -14.29 16.72 5.12
N THR A 159 -13.17 17.44 5.29
CA THR A 159 -13.11 18.68 6.08
C THR A 159 -13.50 19.86 5.19
N MET A 160 -14.78 20.22 5.18
CA MET A 160 -15.32 21.35 4.42
C MET A 160 -16.46 22.04 5.17
N ASP A 161 -16.85 23.24 4.73
CA ASP A 161 -18.01 23.91 5.30
C ASP A 161 -19.30 23.13 5.03
N SER A 162 -20.31 23.34 5.89
CA SER A 162 -21.56 22.57 5.86
C SER A 162 -22.33 22.69 4.54
N SER A 163 -22.21 23.81 3.83
CA SER A 163 -22.90 24.01 2.57
C SER A 163 -22.27 23.19 1.44
N LYS A 164 -20.93 23.16 1.37
CA LYS A 164 -20.19 22.29 0.44
C LYS A 164 -20.40 20.82 0.75
N LEU A 165 -20.41 20.45 2.03
CA LEU A 165 -20.65 19.07 2.45
C LEU A 165 -22.02 18.57 1.99
N SER A 166 -23.07 19.38 2.19
CA SER A 166 -24.44 19.05 1.76
C SER A 166 -24.56 18.93 0.23
N ALA A 167 -23.94 19.84 -0.51
CA ALA A 167 -23.90 19.77 -1.97
C ALA A 167 -23.16 18.50 -2.45
N PHE A 168 -22.07 18.13 -1.78
CA PHE A 168 -21.30 16.94 -2.11
C PHE A 168 -22.07 15.64 -1.78
N GLN A 169 -22.70 15.57 -0.60
CA GLN A 169 -23.60 14.45 -0.22
C GLN A 169 -24.73 14.26 -1.23
N THR A 170 -25.31 15.36 -1.73
CA THR A 170 -26.37 15.31 -2.74
C THR A 170 -25.86 14.69 -4.04
N LYS A 171 -24.71 15.14 -4.54
CA LYS A 171 -24.09 14.59 -5.77
C LYS A 171 -23.71 13.12 -5.59
N PHE A 172 -23.15 12.77 -4.44
CA PHE A 172 -22.76 11.39 -4.13
C PHE A 172 -23.98 10.47 -4.03
N THR A 173 -25.07 10.93 -3.41
CA THR A 173 -26.34 10.19 -3.36
C THR A 173 -26.91 9.98 -4.76
N GLN A 174 -26.87 10.99 -5.64
CA GLN A 174 -27.31 10.85 -7.02
C GLN A 174 -26.47 9.83 -7.80
N LEU A 175 -25.14 9.85 -7.61
CA LEU A 175 -24.23 8.85 -8.16
C LEU A 175 -24.61 7.43 -7.72
N LEU A 176 -24.77 7.21 -6.42
CA LEU A 176 -25.11 5.89 -5.89
C LEU A 176 -26.52 5.45 -6.31
N THR A 177 -27.48 6.37 -6.37
CA THR A 177 -28.84 6.07 -6.82
C THR A 177 -28.81 5.48 -8.23
N GLY A 178 -28.10 6.11 -9.17
CA GLY A 178 -28.00 5.61 -10.54
C GLY A 178 -27.26 4.28 -10.64
N LEU A 179 -26.15 4.13 -9.91
CA LEU A 179 -25.36 2.90 -9.89
C LEU A 179 -26.11 1.70 -9.30
N LEU A 180 -26.97 1.93 -8.30
CA LEU A 180 -27.68 0.88 -7.58
C LEU A 180 -29.05 0.54 -8.18
N GLY A 181 -29.41 1.16 -9.32
CA GLY A 181 -30.60 0.82 -10.11
C GLY A 181 -31.75 1.82 -10.04
N GLY A 182 -31.52 3.02 -9.52
CA GLY A 182 -32.48 4.10 -9.49
C GLY A 182 -32.66 4.82 -10.84
N PRO A 183 -33.71 5.64 -10.98
CA PRO A 183 -34.07 6.28 -12.24
C PRO A 183 -33.13 7.44 -12.63
N LYS A 184 -32.33 7.94 -11.68
CA LYS A 184 -31.42 9.06 -11.88
C LYS A 184 -30.11 8.57 -12.51
N THR A 185 -29.75 9.07 -13.68
CA THR A 185 -28.43 8.82 -14.27
C THR A 185 -27.45 9.88 -13.80
N TYR A 186 -26.37 9.46 -13.14
CA TYR A 186 -25.23 10.33 -12.86
C TYR A 186 -24.26 10.32 -14.04
N ASP A 187 -23.71 11.49 -14.36
CA ASP A 187 -22.72 11.62 -15.41
C ASP A 187 -21.33 11.21 -14.89
N TYR A 188 -20.95 9.96 -15.19
CA TYR A 188 -19.66 9.40 -14.77
C TYR A 188 -18.45 10.13 -15.37
N ALA A 189 -18.63 10.89 -16.45
CA ALA A 189 -17.57 11.72 -17.03
C ALA A 189 -17.05 12.77 -16.04
N ARG A 190 -17.83 13.09 -14.99
CA ARG A 190 -17.43 14.02 -13.94
C ARG A 190 -16.53 13.42 -12.87
N LEU A 191 -16.44 12.09 -12.76
CA LEU A 191 -15.71 11.46 -11.66
C LEU A 191 -14.21 11.64 -11.78
N ARG A 192 -13.63 11.35 -12.96
CA ARG A 192 -12.19 11.49 -13.18
C ARG A 192 -11.71 12.92 -12.97
N PRO A 193 -12.30 13.95 -13.61
CA PRO A 193 -11.86 15.33 -13.43
C PRO A 193 -11.96 15.77 -11.96
N ALA A 194 -13.08 15.47 -11.29
CA ALA A 194 -13.31 15.88 -9.91
C ALA A 194 -12.33 15.25 -8.89
N HIS A 195 -11.80 14.06 -9.18
CA HIS A 195 -10.91 13.34 -8.25
C HIS A 195 -9.44 13.38 -8.69
N TYR A 196 -9.16 13.83 -9.92
CA TYR A 196 -7.81 13.87 -10.47
C TYR A 196 -6.84 14.64 -9.56
N ASN A 197 -7.22 15.84 -9.15
CA ASN A 197 -6.39 16.71 -8.32
C ASN A 197 -6.37 16.34 -6.83
N LEU A 198 -7.26 15.43 -6.39
CA LEU A 198 -7.29 14.98 -5.01
C LEU A 198 -6.20 13.96 -4.68
N ASN A 199 -5.57 13.37 -5.71
CA ASN A 199 -4.51 12.36 -5.56
C ASN A 199 -4.92 11.21 -4.62
N ILE A 200 -6.18 10.77 -4.75
CA ILE A 200 -6.74 9.71 -3.92
C ILE A 200 -6.07 8.38 -4.27
N THR A 201 -5.53 7.70 -3.25
CA THR A 201 -4.90 6.39 -3.40
C THR A 201 -5.92 5.27 -3.23
N ASP A 202 -5.56 4.03 -3.60
CA ASP A 202 -6.39 2.86 -3.33
C ASP A 202 -6.73 2.71 -1.84
N TYR A 203 -5.77 3.02 -0.97
CA TYR A 203 -5.94 3.02 0.47
C TYR A 203 -7.04 3.98 0.95
N GLN A 204 -7.07 5.19 0.40
CA GLN A 204 -8.09 6.18 0.74
C GLN A 204 -9.45 5.82 0.14
N PHE A 205 -9.47 5.24 -1.07
CA PHE A 205 -10.69 4.70 -1.65
C PHE A 205 -11.29 3.58 -0.78
N ASP A 206 -10.45 2.65 -0.32
CA ASP A 206 -10.88 1.53 0.53
C ASP A 206 -11.42 2.01 1.87
N ALA A 207 -10.78 3.01 2.48
CA ALA A 207 -11.27 3.61 3.70
C ALA A 207 -12.70 4.18 3.54
N VAL A 208 -13.04 4.79 2.40
CA VAL A 208 -14.42 5.23 2.12
C VAL A 208 -15.36 4.04 1.95
N VAL A 209 -14.94 2.99 1.22
CA VAL A 209 -15.74 1.76 1.04
C VAL A 209 -16.01 1.07 2.38
N GLU A 210 -15.05 1.04 3.29
CA GLU A 210 -15.21 0.47 4.62
C GLU A 210 -16.18 1.27 5.49
N ASN A 211 -16.11 2.60 5.45
CA ASN A 211 -17.08 3.46 6.12
C ASN A 211 -18.50 3.17 5.58
N LEU A 212 -18.66 3.01 4.27
CA LEU A 212 -19.93 2.63 3.65
C LEU A 212 -20.42 1.27 4.17
N GLN A 213 -19.56 0.25 4.16
CA GLN A 213 -19.89 -1.08 4.67
C GLN A 213 -20.27 -1.08 6.15
N ALA A 214 -19.56 -0.31 6.97
CA ALA A 214 -19.84 -0.19 8.40
C ALA A 214 -21.25 0.39 8.63
N VAL A 215 -21.59 1.46 7.91
CA VAL A 215 -22.92 2.08 7.98
C VAL A 215 -24.02 1.14 7.49
N CYS A 216 -23.82 0.47 6.36
CA CYS A 216 -24.79 -0.51 5.85
C CYS A 216 -25.10 -1.60 6.88
N ARG A 217 -24.07 -2.09 7.61
CA ARG A 217 -24.26 -3.07 8.69
C ARG A 217 -24.94 -2.47 9.93
N MET A 218 -24.63 -1.22 10.29
CA MET A 218 -25.30 -0.51 11.38
C MET A 218 -26.80 -0.29 11.11
N MET A 219 -27.18 -0.22 9.84
CA MET A 219 -28.56 -0.09 9.38
C MET A 219 -29.23 -1.45 9.10
N ASP A 220 -28.63 -2.55 9.57
CA ASP A 220 -29.14 -3.92 9.44
C ASP A 220 -29.40 -4.37 7.98
N LEU A 221 -28.66 -3.82 7.00
CA LEU A 221 -28.69 -4.32 5.64
C LEU A 221 -28.04 -5.71 5.58
N SER A 222 -28.67 -6.65 4.87
CA SER A 222 -28.16 -8.02 4.73
C SER A 222 -26.75 -8.05 4.09
N ASP A 223 -25.92 -9.01 4.51
CA ASP A 223 -24.56 -9.18 3.97
C ASP A 223 -24.54 -9.32 2.44
N ALA A 224 -25.56 -9.94 1.85
CA ALA A 224 -25.72 -10.04 0.40
C ALA A 224 -25.89 -8.66 -0.26
N VAL A 225 -26.70 -7.77 0.33
CA VAL A 225 -26.86 -6.40 -0.16
C VAL A 225 -25.55 -5.61 0.01
N VAL A 226 -24.87 -5.75 1.16
CA VAL A 226 -23.58 -5.08 1.39
C VAL A 226 -22.52 -5.52 0.38
N ALA A 227 -22.46 -6.82 0.05
CA ALA A 227 -21.57 -7.35 -0.96
C ALA A 227 -21.88 -6.78 -2.35
N ASP A 228 -23.16 -6.72 -2.73
CA ASP A 228 -23.58 -6.16 -4.02
C ASP A 228 -23.26 -4.66 -4.14
N ILE A 229 -23.50 -3.88 -3.08
CA ILE A 229 -23.09 -2.46 -3.02
C ILE A 229 -21.58 -2.34 -3.20
N THR A 230 -20.79 -3.16 -2.48
CA THR A 230 -19.33 -3.12 -2.53
C THR A 230 -18.81 -3.45 -3.94
N GLU A 231 -19.40 -4.44 -4.60
CA GLU A 231 -19.08 -4.83 -5.98
C GLU A 231 -19.30 -3.65 -6.94
N VAL A 232 -20.45 -2.97 -6.84
CA VAL A 232 -20.78 -1.81 -7.67
C VAL A 232 -19.83 -0.64 -7.39
N ILE A 233 -19.60 -0.29 -6.12
CA ILE A 233 -18.70 0.82 -5.76
C ILE A 233 -17.27 0.54 -6.24
N SER A 234 -16.81 -0.71 -6.18
CA SER A 234 -15.47 -1.10 -6.63
C SER A 234 -15.22 -0.77 -8.12
N THR A 235 -16.28 -0.69 -8.93
CA THR A 235 -16.17 -0.26 -10.34
C THR A 235 -15.74 1.21 -10.50
N LEU A 236 -15.97 2.05 -9.48
CA LEU A 236 -15.59 3.45 -9.46
C LEU A 236 -14.09 3.66 -9.18
N ARG A 237 -13.38 2.63 -8.69
CA ARG A 237 -11.99 2.74 -8.24
C ARG A 237 -11.11 3.46 -9.24
N SER A 238 -11.08 3.01 -10.49
CA SER A 238 -10.23 3.60 -11.53
C SER A 238 -10.60 5.03 -11.91
N TYR A 239 -11.82 5.48 -11.61
CA TYR A 239 -12.26 6.85 -11.83
C TYR A 239 -11.85 7.77 -10.68
N ILE A 240 -11.82 7.25 -9.45
CA ILE A 240 -11.48 8.01 -8.26
C ILE A 240 -9.97 8.06 -8.02
N THR A 241 -9.25 6.97 -8.30
CA THR A 241 -7.79 6.89 -8.10
C THR A 241 -6.99 7.37 -9.30
N CYS A 242 -7.64 7.86 -10.37
CA CYS A 242 -7.01 8.23 -11.64
C CYS A 242 -5.84 9.21 -11.45
N GLY A 243 -6.01 10.23 -10.60
CA GLY A 243 -4.97 11.20 -10.30
C GLY A 243 -3.71 10.57 -9.76
N CYS A 244 -3.84 9.70 -8.76
CA CYS A 244 -2.71 9.00 -8.15
C CYS A 244 -2.08 8.01 -9.15
N THR A 245 -2.88 7.25 -9.90
CA THR A 245 -2.37 6.28 -10.87
C THR A 245 -1.56 6.97 -11.97
N VAL A 246 -2.07 8.09 -12.49
CA VAL A 246 -1.41 8.86 -13.56
C VAL A 246 -0.11 9.47 -13.04
N ARG A 247 -0.13 10.15 -11.89
CA ARG A 247 1.09 10.70 -11.26
C ARG A 247 2.13 9.62 -11.01
N TYR A 248 1.69 8.47 -10.50
CA TYR A 248 2.55 7.30 -10.29
C TYR A 248 3.20 6.84 -11.60
N GLU A 249 2.42 6.69 -12.65
CA GLU A 249 2.93 6.20 -13.92
C GLU A 249 3.84 7.24 -14.62
N ILE A 250 3.57 8.54 -14.45
CA ILE A 250 4.42 9.64 -14.92
C ILE A 250 5.79 9.56 -14.24
N ALA A 251 5.81 9.56 -12.91
CA ALA A 251 7.04 9.52 -12.13
C ALA A 251 7.82 8.22 -12.38
N ARG A 252 7.14 7.08 -12.52
CA ARG A 252 7.77 5.81 -12.92
C ARG A 252 8.44 5.90 -14.29
N LYS A 253 7.72 6.35 -15.33
CA LYS A 253 8.29 6.48 -16.69
C LYS A 253 9.43 7.50 -16.71
N LYS A 254 9.32 8.59 -15.94
CA LYS A 254 10.37 9.61 -15.79
C LYS A 254 11.64 9.04 -15.17
N THR A 255 11.52 8.28 -14.09
CA THR A 255 12.66 7.65 -13.40
C THR A 255 13.28 6.52 -14.22
N GLU A 256 12.48 5.75 -14.95
CA GLU A 256 12.97 4.74 -15.92
C GLU A 256 13.77 5.37 -17.07
N ALA A 257 13.32 6.51 -17.61
CA ALA A 257 13.94 7.15 -18.78
C ALA A 257 15.13 8.07 -18.44
N SER A 258 15.08 8.75 -17.29
CA SER A 258 16.01 9.83 -16.94
C SER A 258 16.96 9.48 -15.80
N GLY A 259 16.74 8.34 -15.14
CA GLY A 259 17.35 8.04 -13.84
C GLY A 259 16.82 8.94 -12.72
N THR A 260 17.29 8.70 -11.50
CA THR A 260 16.88 9.44 -10.30
C THR A 260 17.81 10.61 -9.95
N GLU A 261 18.98 10.75 -10.61
CA GLU A 261 20.02 11.72 -10.25
C GLU A 261 19.55 13.19 -10.23
N GLY A 262 18.59 13.54 -11.07
CA GLY A 262 17.98 14.88 -11.08
C GLY A 262 17.23 15.21 -9.78
N LEU A 263 16.58 14.22 -9.17
CA LEU A 263 15.76 14.39 -7.97
C LEU A 263 16.62 14.69 -6.74
N PHE A 264 17.75 13.97 -6.58
CA PHE A 264 18.72 14.26 -5.52
C PHE A 264 19.20 15.72 -5.56
N ASN A 265 19.43 16.27 -6.77
CA ASN A 265 19.83 17.66 -6.92
C ASN A 265 18.70 18.64 -6.59
N GLN A 266 17.47 18.37 -7.06
CA GLN A 266 16.29 19.19 -6.77
C GLN A 266 15.98 19.27 -5.28
N LEU A 267 16.15 18.17 -4.55
CA LEU A 267 15.91 18.10 -3.12
C LEU A 267 16.96 18.86 -2.29
N GLY A 268 18.05 19.36 -2.89
CA GLY A 268 19.14 20.03 -2.17
C GLY A 268 20.27 19.09 -1.74
N ARG A 269 20.43 17.95 -2.43
CA ARG A 269 21.51 16.97 -2.23
C ARG A 269 21.55 16.50 -0.77
N ASP A 270 22.75 16.30 -0.21
CA ASP A 270 22.91 15.74 1.15
C ASP A 270 22.21 16.55 2.25
N GLU A 271 22.32 17.88 2.20
CA GLU A 271 21.68 18.77 3.18
C GLU A 271 20.16 18.70 3.07
N GLY A 272 19.67 18.70 1.83
CA GLY A 272 18.27 18.50 1.48
C GLY A 272 17.67 17.22 2.04
N ILE A 273 18.30 16.07 1.75
CA ILE A 273 17.84 14.77 2.25
C ILE A 273 17.90 14.72 3.78
N THR A 274 18.93 15.30 4.40
CA THR A 274 19.04 15.34 5.86
C THR A 274 17.87 16.12 6.46
N LYS A 275 17.56 17.30 5.92
CA LYS A 275 16.41 18.10 6.34
C LYS A 275 15.09 17.36 6.15
N PHE A 276 14.90 16.71 5.00
CA PHE A 276 13.72 15.86 4.74
C PHE A 276 13.56 14.79 5.82
N MET A 277 14.64 14.08 6.14
CA MET A 277 14.63 13.03 7.16
C MET A 277 14.38 13.58 8.57
N ASP A 278 14.86 14.78 8.89
CA ASP A 278 14.58 15.45 10.16
C ASP A 278 13.09 15.79 10.29
N ASP A 279 12.51 16.41 9.26
CA ASP A 279 11.09 16.79 9.24
C ASP A 279 10.18 15.55 9.24
N LEU A 280 10.53 14.51 8.48
CA LEU A 280 9.81 13.23 8.48
C LEU A 280 9.83 12.57 9.86
N TYR A 281 10.99 12.50 10.53
CA TYR A 281 11.09 11.89 11.86
C TYR A 281 10.33 12.69 12.93
N ALA A 282 10.25 14.01 12.79
CA ALA A 282 9.41 14.85 13.66
C ALA A 282 7.91 14.54 13.52
N LEU A 283 7.47 14.06 12.34
CA LEU A 283 6.09 13.69 12.05
C LEU A 283 5.78 12.25 12.50
N VAL A 284 6.55 11.26 12.04
CA VAL A 284 6.24 9.83 12.28
C VAL A 284 6.34 9.44 13.76
N THR A 285 7.12 10.16 14.57
CA THR A 285 7.20 9.94 16.03
C THR A 285 5.99 10.49 16.80
N ARG A 286 5.14 11.30 16.14
CA ARG A 286 3.94 11.92 16.72
C ARG A 286 2.65 11.40 16.12
N ASP A 287 2.70 10.78 14.94
CA ASP A 287 1.53 10.21 14.26
C ASP A 287 1.02 8.97 15.01
N ASP A 288 -0.14 9.08 15.65
CA ASP A 288 -0.76 7.99 16.43
C ASP A 288 -0.92 6.68 15.63
N ARG A 289 -1.04 6.76 14.30
CA ARG A 289 -1.19 5.61 13.39
C ARG A 289 0.07 4.76 13.32
N ILE A 290 1.26 5.36 13.45
CA ILE A 290 2.54 4.68 13.17
C ILE A 290 3.63 4.92 14.22
N LYS A 291 3.43 5.83 15.17
CA LYS A 291 4.44 6.23 16.17
C LYS A 291 5.00 5.09 17.00
N HIS A 292 4.28 3.98 17.09
CA HIS A 292 4.72 2.79 17.83
C HIS A 292 5.85 2.03 17.11
N PHE A 293 6.02 2.18 15.79
CA PHE A 293 7.17 1.64 15.05
C PHE A 293 8.44 2.48 15.21
N PHE A 294 8.31 3.74 15.62
CA PHE A 294 9.40 4.72 15.69
C PHE A 294 9.78 5.04 17.14
N GLN A 295 10.05 4.00 17.94
CA GLN A 295 10.42 4.12 19.36
C GLN A 295 11.66 3.31 19.69
N GLY A 296 12.28 3.65 20.83
CA GLY A 296 13.37 2.87 21.42
C GLY A 296 14.76 3.46 21.18
N ALA A 297 15.74 2.91 21.91
CA ALA A 297 17.09 3.46 22.02
C ALA A 297 17.93 3.42 20.73
N LYS A 298 17.44 2.78 19.66
CA LYS A 298 18.13 2.68 18.37
C LYS A 298 17.55 3.60 17.29
N LEU A 299 16.57 4.43 17.62
CA LEU A 299 15.84 5.23 16.61
C LEU A 299 16.78 6.14 15.81
N ASP A 300 17.77 6.76 16.45
CA ASP A 300 18.75 7.62 15.78
C ASP A 300 19.57 6.84 14.74
N ALA A 301 20.02 5.63 15.09
CA ALA A 301 20.75 4.77 14.16
C ALA A 301 19.86 4.28 13.00
N VAL A 302 18.56 4.06 13.24
CA VAL A 302 17.60 3.73 12.18
C VAL A 302 17.42 4.92 11.23
N LYS A 303 17.31 6.13 11.78
CA LYS A 303 17.21 7.37 11.02
C LYS A 303 18.42 7.59 10.12
N GLU A 304 19.63 7.42 10.66
CA GLU A 304 20.87 7.52 9.87
C GLU A 304 20.91 6.51 8.73
N SER A 305 20.53 5.26 9.01
CA SER A 305 20.51 4.20 8.00
C SER A 305 19.46 4.46 6.92
N GLN A 306 18.26 4.94 7.29
CA GLN A 306 17.24 5.35 6.33
C GLN A 306 17.67 6.57 5.53
N CYS A 307 18.39 7.53 6.13
CA CYS A 307 18.91 8.68 5.39
C CYS A 307 19.81 8.24 4.23
N ILE A 308 20.71 7.28 4.47
CA ILE A 308 21.54 6.69 3.40
C ILE A 308 20.67 6.00 2.35
N PHE A 309 19.65 5.24 2.77
CA PHE A 309 18.71 4.58 1.85
C PHE A 309 17.97 5.59 0.96
N PHE A 310 17.45 6.68 1.53
CA PHE A 310 16.74 7.72 0.78
C PHE A 310 17.66 8.50 -0.16
N LYS A 311 18.93 8.71 0.22
CA LYS A 311 19.93 9.27 -0.70
C LYS A 311 20.12 8.39 -1.93
N GLU A 312 20.28 7.07 -1.75
CA GLU A 312 20.37 6.14 -2.89
C GLU A 312 19.07 6.13 -3.70
N LEU A 313 17.92 6.00 -3.02
CA LEU A 313 16.60 5.93 -3.65
C LEU A 313 16.34 7.15 -4.55
N PHE A 314 16.72 8.34 -4.10
CA PHE A 314 16.56 9.58 -4.85
C PHE A 314 17.71 9.90 -5.80
N GLY A 315 18.64 8.96 -6.03
CA GLY A 315 19.60 9.04 -7.12
C GLY A 315 20.95 9.65 -6.77
N SER A 316 21.34 9.69 -5.50
CA SER A 316 22.73 9.95 -5.15
C SER A 316 23.63 8.78 -5.59
N THR A 317 24.94 9.03 -5.66
CA THR A 317 25.95 7.98 -5.86
C THR A 317 26.26 7.18 -4.58
N THR A 318 25.62 7.53 -3.46
CA THR A 318 25.78 6.79 -2.20
C THR A 318 24.98 5.51 -2.28
N HIS A 319 25.59 4.38 -1.89
CA HIS A 319 24.93 3.09 -1.84
C HIS A 319 24.59 2.70 -0.40
N TYR A 320 23.35 2.30 -0.19
CA TYR A 320 22.90 1.70 1.04
C TYR A 320 23.48 0.29 1.17
N THR A 321 24.33 0.12 2.18
CA THR A 321 25.02 -1.14 2.48
C THR A 321 24.39 -1.90 3.65
N GLY A 322 23.24 -1.42 4.14
CA GLY A 322 22.51 -2.04 5.22
C GLY A 322 21.79 -3.33 4.80
N ARG A 323 21.01 -3.89 5.72
CA ARG A 323 20.20 -5.09 5.44
C ARG A 323 19.12 -4.78 4.40
N ASP A 324 18.78 -5.77 3.59
CA ASP A 324 17.68 -5.65 2.65
C ASP A 324 16.35 -5.38 3.38
N LEU A 325 15.49 -4.58 2.75
CA LEU A 325 14.20 -4.17 3.33
C LEU A 325 13.32 -5.36 3.75
N PRO A 326 13.15 -6.44 2.94
CA PRO A 326 12.32 -7.57 3.34
C PRO A 326 12.81 -8.22 4.63
N SER A 327 14.12 -8.41 4.78
CA SER A 327 14.69 -9.00 5.99
C SER A 327 14.50 -8.11 7.22
N ILE A 328 14.66 -6.78 7.08
CA ILE A 328 14.44 -5.83 8.18
C ILE A 328 12.98 -5.87 8.64
N HIS A 329 12.04 -5.87 7.71
CA HIS A 329 10.62 -5.73 8.01
C HIS A 329 9.88 -7.07 8.20
N SER A 330 10.54 -8.21 7.98
CA SER A 330 9.94 -9.56 8.09
C SER A 330 9.24 -9.86 9.42
N LEU A 331 9.73 -9.30 10.53
CA LEU A 331 9.15 -9.47 11.87
C LEU A 331 8.29 -8.27 12.30
N ILE A 332 8.29 -7.19 11.51
CA ILE A 332 7.54 -5.97 11.80
C ILE A 332 6.19 -6.08 11.10
N GLN A 333 5.10 -5.98 11.85
CA GLN A 333 3.73 -6.11 11.32
C GLN A 333 3.26 -4.82 10.64
N ILE A 334 4.03 -4.33 9.68
CA ILE A 334 3.66 -3.20 8.83
C ILE A 334 2.62 -3.71 7.82
N SER A 335 1.45 -3.09 7.84
CA SER A 335 0.37 -3.28 6.87
C SER A 335 0.42 -2.18 5.83
N ASP A 336 -0.40 -2.27 4.78
CA ASP A 336 -0.58 -1.18 3.83
C ASP A 336 -1.00 0.13 4.53
N PHE A 337 -1.92 0.06 5.49
CA PHE A 337 -2.33 1.22 6.31
C PHE A 337 -1.14 1.95 6.96
N HIS A 338 -0.20 1.20 7.53
CA HIS A 338 0.98 1.78 8.16
C HIS A 338 1.93 2.41 7.12
N PHE A 339 2.09 1.78 5.96
CA PHE A 339 2.93 2.30 4.90
C PHE A 339 2.35 3.57 4.27
N ASP A 340 1.04 3.60 4.01
CA ASP A 340 0.35 4.80 3.51
C ASP A 340 0.43 5.96 4.51
N SER A 341 0.27 5.68 5.80
CA SER A 341 0.44 6.69 6.86
C SER A 341 1.87 7.27 6.90
N PHE A 342 2.87 6.45 6.56
CA PHE A 342 4.25 6.91 6.42
C PHE A 342 4.43 7.80 5.18
N LEU A 343 3.84 7.44 4.04
CA LEU A 343 3.87 8.28 2.83
C LEU A 343 3.17 9.63 3.05
N ASP A 344 2.07 9.67 3.81
CA ASP A 344 1.42 10.93 4.20
C ASP A 344 2.39 11.83 4.97
N CYS A 345 3.10 11.28 5.96
CA CYS A 345 4.11 12.03 6.71
C CYS A 345 5.24 12.52 5.79
N ALA A 346 5.65 11.72 4.81
CA ALA A 346 6.68 12.09 3.85
C ALA A 346 6.22 13.22 2.92
N LYS A 347 4.98 13.18 2.42
CA LYS A 347 4.38 14.29 1.65
C LYS A 347 4.39 15.60 2.43
N VAL A 348 3.95 15.57 3.70
CA VAL A 348 3.94 16.75 4.56
C VAL A 348 5.36 17.27 4.82
N ALA A 349 6.35 16.39 5.00
CA ALA A 349 7.74 16.80 5.17
C ALA A 349 8.31 17.49 3.91
N LEU A 350 8.02 16.97 2.71
CA LEU A 350 8.46 17.55 1.45
C LEU A 350 7.75 18.88 1.15
N ASP A 351 6.45 18.98 1.42
CA ASP A 351 5.67 20.22 1.30
C ASP A 351 6.22 21.32 2.20
N LYS A 352 6.57 20.99 3.45
CA LYS A 352 7.24 21.91 4.39
C LYS A 352 8.62 22.38 3.91
N MET A 353 9.28 21.62 3.03
CA MET A 353 10.52 22.04 2.38
C MET A 353 10.29 23.00 1.20
N GLY A 354 9.04 23.27 0.82
CA GLY A 354 8.67 24.11 -0.32
C GLY A 354 8.88 23.40 -1.67
N MET A 355 8.86 22.06 -1.68
CA MET A 355 8.91 21.31 -2.92
C MET A 355 7.61 21.50 -3.71
N ASP A 356 7.72 21.63 -5.03
CA ASP A 356 6.55 21.70 -5.89
C ASP A 356 5.83 20.33 -5.96
N PRO A 357 4.53 20.29 -6.31
CA PRO A 357 3.77 19.05 -6.33
C PRO A 357 4.36 17.95 -7.23
N ASP A 358 4.93 18.30 -8.39
CA ASP A 358 5.52 17.31 -9.30
C ASP A 358 6.76 16.64 -8.65
N THR A 359 7.59 17.43 -7.95
CA THR A 359 8.75 16.91 -7.20
C THR A 359 8.32 16.03 -6.01
N ILE A 360 7.24 16.41 -5.29
CA ILE A 360 6.69 15.59 -4.19
C ILE A 360 6.22 14.24 -4.73
N ASP A 361 5.47 14.25 -5.82
CA ASP A 361 4.95 13.03 -6.45
C ASP A 361 6.10 12.11 -6.91
N ASP A 362 7.15 12.66 -7.54
CA ASP A 362 8.35 11.88 -7.91
C ASP A 362 8.99 11.16 -6.71
N CYS A 363 9.09 11.85 -5.56
CA CYS A 363 9.62 11.25 -4.34
C CYS A 363 8.73 10.12 -3.82
N VAL A 364 7.42 10.38 -3.71
CA VAL A 364 6.44 9.42 -3.19
C VAL A 364 6.39 8.16 -4.05
N VAL A 365 6.54 8.28 -5.36
CA VAL A 365 6.49 7.14 -6.28
C VAL A 365 7.70 6.24 -6.11
N LEU A 366 8.89 6.82 -5.91
CA LEU A 366 10.07 6.03 -5.56
C LEU A 366 9.92 5.33 -4.21
N MET A 367 9.31 5.97 -3.22
CA MET A 367 8.98 5.32 -1.95
C MET A 367 7.96 4.19 -2.13
N GLU A 368 6.92 4.41 -2.92
CA GLU A 368 5.88 3.44 -3.22
C GLU A 368 6.45 2.18 -3.88
N SER A 369 7.47 2.35 -4.75
CA SER A 369 8.15 1.24 -5.43
C SER A 369 8.74 0.19 -4.46
N VAL A 370 9.02 0.57 -3.21
CA VAL A 370 9.59 -0.33 -2.20
C VAL A 370 8.56 -0.92 -1.24
N ARG A 371 7.27 -0.59 -1.38
CA ARG A 371 6.17 -1.09 -0.53
C ARG A 371 6.19 -2.61 -0.36
N ARG A 372 6.31 -3.36 -1.47
CA ARG A 372 6.33 -4.84 -1.47
C ARG A 372 7.47 -5.44 -0.64
N SER A 373 8.51 -4.67 -0.39
CA SER A 373 9.67 -5.06 0.40
C SER A 373 9.55 -4.68 1.88
N VAL A 374 8.55 -3.88 2.25
CA VAL A 374 8.36 -3.35 3.61
C VAL A 374 7.08 -3.91 4.23
N VAL A 375 5.99 -3.98 3.47
CA VAL A 375 4.69 -4.47 3.95
C VAL A 375 4.73 -5.99 4.10
N ASN A 376 4.17 -6.49 5.20
CA ASN A 376 4.03 -7.92 5.43
C ASN A 376 3.06 -8.51 4.39
N LYS A 377 3.46 -9.59 3.70
CA LYS A 377 2.67 -10.26 2.65
C LYS A 377 1.29 -10.71 3.12
N GLU A 378 1.14 -11.11 4.38
CA GLU A 378 -0.15 -11.51 4.95
C GLU A 378 -1.07 -10.31 5.24
N LEU A 379 -0.49 -9.11 5.27
CA LEU A 379 -1.15 -7.82 5.47
C LEU A 379 -1.20 -6.97 4.18
N MET A 380 -0.78 -7.53 3.04
CA MET A 380 -0.85 -6.92 1.70
C MET A 380 -2.23 -7.00 1.05
N GLN A 381 -3.19 -7.68 1.69
CA GLN A 381 -4.57 -7.71 1.23
C GLN A 381 -5.37 -6.68 2.01
N HIS A 382 -6.19 -5.91 1.29
CA HIS A 382 -7.17 -4.94 1.78
C HIS A 382 -8.31 -5.59 2.59
N ASP A 383 -8.00 -6.56 3.47
CA ASP A 383 -8.88 -6.94 4.58
C ASP A 383 -8.55 -5.99 5.74
N VAL A 384 -8.94 -4.74 5.54
CA VAL A 384 -8.68 -3.67 6.52
C VAL A 384 -9.49 -3.88 7.78
N LYS A 385 -10.58 -4.66 7.75
CA LYS A 385 -11.26 -5.13 8.97
C LYS A 385 -10.32 -6.00 9.80
N LYS A 386 -9.63 -6.96 9.17
CA LYS A 386 -8.60 -7.75 9.85
C LYS A 386 -7.38 -6.91 10.22
N ALA A 387 -6.94 -5.96 9.38
CA ALA A 387 -5.82 -5.07 9.70
C ALA A 387 -6.14 -4.09 10.85
N MET A 388 -7.34 -3.52 10.91
CA MET A 388 -7.85 -2.69 12.01
C MET A 388 -8.14 -3.53 13.24
N GLU A 389 -8.64 -4.76 13.11
CA GLU A 389 -8.74 -5.69 14.25
C GLU A 389 -7.36 -6.05 14.81
N LEU A 390 -6.32 -6.18 13.97
CA LEU A 390 -4.94 -6.39 14.41
C LEU A 390 -4.30 -5.12 14.98
N ALA A 391 -4.55 -3.95 14.39
CA ALA A 391 -4.00 -2.66 14.82
C ALA A 391 -4.68 -2.10 16.08
N ASN A 392 -5.98 -2.35 16.26
CA ASN A 392 -6.73 -2.02 17.48
C ASN A 392 -6.60 -3.08 18.57
N LYS A 393 -6.05 -4.26 18.26
CA LYS A 393 -5.58 -5.17 19.31
C LYS A 393 -4.32 -4.57 19.89
N LYS A 394 -4.30 -4.40 21.21
CA LYS A 394 -3.04 -4.19 21.93
C LYS A 394 -2.02 -5.23 21.44
N PRO A 395 -0.73 -4.90 21.31
CA PRO A 395 0.31 -5.85 20.92
C PRO A 395 0.14 -7.19 21.65
N LEU A 396 0.50 -8.30 21.00
CA LEU A 396 0.41 -9.61 21.65
C LEU A 396 1.17 -9.60 22.99
N TYR A 397 2.24 -8.82 23.10
CA TYR A 397 2.95 -8.48 24.33
C TYR A 397 2.00 -8.08 25.46
N ASP A 398 1.18 -7.04 25.25
CA ASP A 398 0.24 -6.54 26.26
C ASP A 398 -0.88 -7.55 26.54
N ARG A 399 -1.37 -8.23 25.51
CA ARG A 399 -2.44 -9.24 25.62
C ARG A 399 -1.98 -10.48 26.38
N LEU A 400 -0.70 -10.83 26.29
CA LEU A 400 -0.07 -11.89 27.09
C LEU A 400 0.20 -11.46 28.53
N GLY A 401 0.05 -10.18 28.88
CA GLY A 401 0.32 -9.65 30.21
C GLY A 401 1.72 -9.04 30.38
N GLY A 402 2.32 -8.58 29.28
CA GLY A 402 3.52 -7.74 29.23
C GLY A 402 4.79 -8.37 29.81
N GLU A 403 5.73 -7.51 30.23
CA GLU A 403 7.06 -7.90 30.71
C GLU A 403 7.02 -8.97 31.79
N TYR A 404 6.09 -8.81 32.74
CA TYR A 404 5.95 -9.71 33.88
C TYR A 404 5.66 -11.13 33.42
N THR A 405 4.69 -11.29 32.52
CA THR A 405 4.25 -12.61 32.07
C THR A 405 5.28 -13.25 31.15
N ILE A 406 5.92 -12.46 30.27
CA ILE A 406 7.00 -12.94 29.42
C ILE A 406 8.21 -13.39 30.23
N THR A 407 8.61 -12.61 31.24
CA THR A 407 9.73 -12.98 32.13
C THR A 407 9.42 -14.28 32.86
N LYS A 408 8.22 -14.40 33.45
CA LYS A 408 7.79 -15.65 34.12
C LYS A 408 7.71 -16.84 33.18
N LEU A 409 7.23 -16.64 31.95
CA LEU A 409 7.16 -17.66 30.92
C LEU A 409 8.56 -18.20 30.62
N MET A 410 9.52 -17.31 30.37
CA MET A 410 10.90 -17.70 30.12
C MET A 410 11.54 -18.36 31.34
N ASP A 411 11.30 -17.85 32.53
CA ASP A 411 11.83 -18.45 33.75
C ASP A 411 11.36 -19.90 33.93
N SER A 412 10.04 -20.12 33.90
CA SER A 412 9.47 -21.45 34.12
C SER A 412 9.78 -22.42 32.98
N ALA A 413 9.68 -22.00 31.72
CA ALA A 413 9.95 -22.86 30.58
C ALA A 413 11.41 -23.35 30.57
N TYR A 414 12.37 -22.47 30.90
CA TYR A 414 13.77 -22.88 31.02
C TYR A 414 14.03 -23.72 32.27
N ASP A 415 13.34 -23.49 33.40
CA ASP A 415 13.48 -24.37 34.57
C ASP A 415 13.04 -25.80 34.24
N LYS A 416 11.96 -25.96 33.44
CA LYS A 416 11.57 -27.27 32.90
C LYS A 416 12.61 -27.82 31.93
N ALA A 417 13.16 -26.99 31.04
CA ALA A 417 14.17 -27.42 30.06
C ALA A 417 15.48 -27.89 30.72
N LEU A 418 15.84 -27.35 31.89
CA LEU A 418 17.04 -27.72 32.64
C LEU A 418 16.96 -29.12 33.26
N VAL A 419 15.76 -29.63 33.51
CA VAL A 419 15.52 -30.96 34.07
C VAL A 419 14.99 -31.96 33.05
N ASP A 420 14.60 -31.51 31.86
CA ASP A 420 14.16 -32.37 30.77
C ASP A 420 15.33 -33.14 30.15
N ASP A 421 15.27 -34.48 30.17
CA ASP A 421 16.33 -35.37 29.65
C ASP A 421 16.72 -35.08 28.19
N ARG A 422 15.79 -34.53 27.40
CA ARG A 422 15.98 -34.22 25.97
C ARG A 422 16.66 -32.87 25.73
N LEU A 423 16.66 -31.97 26.71
CA LEU A 423 17.19 -30.60 26.55
C LEU A 423 18.33 -30.27 27.53
N ARG A 424 18.38 -30.92 28.70
CA ARG A 424 19.31 -30.58 29.79
C ARG A 424 20.78 -30.52 29.35
N PHE A 425 21.18 -31.36 28.40
CA PHE A 425 22.57 -31.46 27.93
C PHE A 425 23.07 -30.17 27.24
N PHE A 426 22.18 -29.35 26.68
CA PHE A 426 22.54 -28.05 26.09
C PHE A 426 22.96 -27.03 27.16
N PHE A 427 22.53 -27.22 28.41
CA PHE A 427 22.73 -26.28 29.51
C PHE A 427 23.78 -26.74 30.53
N GLU A 428 24.07 -28.04 30.60
CA GLU A 428 25.01 -28.63 31.57
C GLU A 428 26.40 -27.96 31.59
N LYS A 429 26.94 -27.63 30.42
CA LYS A 429 28.26 -26.99 30.27
C LYS A 429 28.24 -25.48 30.51
N ASN A 430 27.07 -24.86 30.61
CA ASN A 430 26.89 -23.40 30.68
C ASN A 430 25.93 -22.97 31.80
N LYS A 431 25.86 -23.71 32.92
CA LYS A 431 24.95 -23.41 34.04
C LYS A 431 25.06 -21.95 34.55
N ALA A 432 26.27 -21.40 34.60
CA ALA A 432 26.51 -20.01 35.00
C ALA A 432 25.89 -18.97 34.05
N LYS A 433 25.58 -19.34 32.79
CA LYS A 433 24.98 -18.43 31.79
C LYS A 433 23.47 -18.54 31.70
N VAL A 434 22.84 -19.50 32.37
CA VAL A 434 21.39 -19.77 32.25
C VAL A 434 20.56 -18.53 32.56
N ALA A 435 20.87 -17.80 33.64
CA ALA A 435 20.17 -16.56 33.99
C ALA A 435 20.28 -15.50 32.87
N SER A 436 21.45 -15.39 32.23
CA SER A 436 21.65 -14.49 31.09
C SER A 436 20.86 -14.93 29.86
N VAL A 437 20.79 -16.24 29.60
CA VAL A 437 20.01 -16.81 28.49
C VAL A 437 18.53 -16.55 28.67
N LYS A 438 17.98 -16.78 29.88
CA LYS A 438 16.58 -16.48 30.21
C LYS A 438 16.24 -15.02 29.95
N LYS A 439 17.09 -14.09 30.41
CA LYS A 439 16.92 -12.65 30.18
C LYS A 439 16.94 -12.29 28.68
N LYS A 440 17.90 -12.81 27.92
CA LYS A 440 17.98 -12.57 26.47
C LYS A 440 16.77 -13.14 25.73
N MET A 441 16.28 -14.30 26.16
CA MET A 441 15.08 -14.89 25.56
C MET A 441 13.82 -14.09 25.89
N ALA A 442 13.72 -13.55 27.11
CA ALA A 442 12.63 -12.63 27.48
C ALA A 442 12.63 -11.37 26.60
N GLN A 443 13.80 -10.80 26.34
CA GLN A 443 13.97 -9.66 25.43
C GLN A 443 13.59 -10.01 23.98
N PHE A 444 14.01 -11.19 23.49
CA PHE A 444 13.62 -11.69 22.17
C PHE A 444 12.11 -11.84 22.05
N VAL A 445 11.48 -12.53 23.01
CA VAL A 445 10.05 -12.76 23.02
C VAL A 445 9.27 -11.46 23.16
N SER A 446 9.75 -10.54 24.00
CA SER A 446 9.16 -9.20 24.14
C SER A 446 9.20 -8.47 22.79
N ALA A 447 10.34 -8.43 22.09
CA ALA A 447 10.42 -7.86 20.74
C ALA A 447 9.47 -8.54 19.74
N LEU A 448 9.47 -9.87 19.72
CA LEU A 448 8.70 -10.69 18.78
C LEU A 448 7.18 -10.51 18.95
N THR A 449 6.73 -10.20 20.16
CA THR A 449 5.31 -10.02 20.49
C THR A 449 4.85 -8.56 20.42
N GLY A 450 5.74 -7.63 20.03
CA GLY A 450 5.45 -6.21 19.90
C GLY A 450 5.66 -5.39 21.18
N GLY A 451 6.50 -5.88 22.10
CA GLY A 451 6.90 -5.20 23.33
C GLY A 451 7.99 -4.13 23.11
N PRO A 452 8.27 -3.31 24.15
CA PRO A 452 9.12 -2.12 24.04
C PRO A 452 10.61 -2.42 23.91
N THR A 453 11.04 -3.66 24.17
CA THR A 453 12.45 -4.04 24.09
C THR A 453 12.78 -4.54 22.69
N GLY A 454 13.77 -3.93 22.04
CA GLY A 454 14.31 -4.45 20.78
C GLY A 454 15.20 -5.68 20.99
N TYR A 455 15.20 -6.60 20.02
CA TYR A 455 16.10 -7.74 19.96
C TYR A 455 16.74 -7.84 18.56
N ASP A 456 18.00 -8.24 18.49
CA ASP A 456 18.70 -8.41 17.22
C ASP A 456 18.61 -9.87 16.75
N ALA A 457 17.72 -10.14 15.78
CA ALA A 457 17.58 -11.48 15.20
C ALA A 457 18.88 -12.02 14.58
N ARG A 458 19.86 -11.16 14.26
CA ARG A 458 21.19 -11.58 13.77
C ARG A 458 21.96 -12.42 14.77
N ASP A 459 21.63 -12.36 16.06
CA ASP A 459 22.30 -13.15 17.10
C ASP A 459 21.83 -14.61 17.13
N LEU A 460 20.65 -14.93 16.59
CA LEU A 460 20.07 -16.28 16.72
C LEU A 460 20.92 -17.32 16.00
N LYS A 461 21.17 -17.14 14.70
CA LYS A 461 21.89 -18.14 13.90
C LYS A 461 23.33 -18.37 14.38
N PRO A 462 24.17 -17.34 14.62
CA PRO A 462 25.52 -17.52 15.14
C PRO A 462 25.55 -18.14 16.54
N ALA A 463 24.60 -17.77 17.41
CA ALA A 463 24.53 -18.33 18.76
C ALA A 463 24.20 -19.82 18.76
N HIS A 464 23.34 -20.28 17.85
CA HIS A 464 22.85 -21.67 17.84
C HIS A 464 23.59 -22.59 16.85
N TYR A 465 24.36 -22.06 15.90
CA TYR A 465 25.05 -22.85 14.86
C TYR A 465 25.96 -23.96 15.39
N SER A 466 26.66 -23.71 16.49
CA SER A 466 27.57 -24.70 17.10
C SER A 466 26.87 -25.70 18.02
N MET A 467 25.60 -25.48 18.35
CA MET A 467 24.88 -26.24 19.36
C MET A 467 24.32 -27.56 18.82
N ASN A 468 24.18 -27.73 17.50
CA ASN A 468 23.63 -28.96 16.88
C ASN A 468 22.17 -29.25 17.32
N ILE A 469 21.37 -28.20 17.47
CA ILE A 469 19.95 -28.28 17.79
C ILE A 469 19.20 -28.81 16.56
N SER A 470 18.39 -29.84 16.75
CA SER A 470 17.60 -30.48 15.69
C SER A 470 16.14 -30.01 15.76
N ASN A 471 15.34 -30.37 14.76
CA ASN A 471 13.89 -30.13 14.81
C ASN A 471 13.24 -30.75 16.06
N PHE A 472 13.65 -31.96 16.45
CA PHE A 472 13.16 -32.60 17.65
C PHE A 472 13.42 -31.79 18.93
N HIS A 473 14.63 -31.23 19.07
CA HIS A 473 14.98 -30.38 20.22
C HIS A 473 14.18 -29.07 20.21
N PHE A 474 14.03 -28.46 19.04
CA PHE A 474 13.23 -27.25 18.86
C PHE A 474 11.76 -27.48 19.22
N ASP A 475 11.16 -28.56 18.71
CA ASP A 475 9.77 -28.95 19.00
C ASP A 475 9.58 -29.27 20.49
N THR A 476 10.59 -29.86 21.14
CA THR A 476 10.57 -30.10 22.58
C THR A 476 10.52 -28.78 23.37
N MET A 477 11.34 -27.79 23.00
CA MET A 477 11.31 -26.47 23.63
C MET A 477 9.97 -25.76 23.40
N LEU A 478 9.41 -25.84 22.19
CA LEU A 478 8.08 -25.32 21.91
C LEU A 478 7.00 -26.00 22.76
N GLY A 479 7.10 -27.31 22.98
CA GLY A 479 6.21 -28.05 23.88
C GLY A 479 6.25 -27.52 25.32
N LEU A 480 7.45 -27.26 25.85
CA LEU A 480 7.60 -26.70 27.21
C LEU A 480 7.03 -25.27 27.32
N LEU A 481 7.20 -24.44 26.28
CA LEU A 481 6.59 -23.12 26.23
C LEU A 481 5.06 -23.20 26.20
N ALA A 482 4.49 -24.11 25.41
CA ALA A 482 3.05 -24.33 25.34
C ALA A 482 2.47 -24.81 26.68
N ILE A 483 3.12 -25.79 27.32
CA ILE A 483 2.73 -26.27 28.67
C ILE A 483 2.79 -25.12 29.67
N THR A 484 3.87 -24.35 29.67
CA THR A 484 4.03 -23.23 30.62
C THR A 484 2.95 -22.16 30.41
N LEU A 485 2.61 -21.81 29.16
CA LEU A 485 1.54 -20.87 28.85
C LEU A 485 0.18 -21.36 29.34
N LEU A 486 -0.18 -22.61 29.02
CA LEU A 486 -1.51 -23.15 29.25
C LEU A 486 -1.72 -23.58 30.70
N GLU A 487 -0.70 -24.18 31.32
CA GLU A 487 -0.80 -24.83 32.62
C GLU A 487 -0.28 -23.96 33.76
N ASP A 488 0.88 -23.32 33.62
CA ASP A 488 1.46 -22.53 34.70
C ASP A 488 0.90 -21.10 34.73
N LEU A 489 0.80 -20.48 33.56
CA LEU A 489 0.38 -19.08 33.42
C LEU A 489 -1.11 -18.91 33.11
N LYS A 490 -1.80 -20.02 32.81
CA LYS A 490 -3.25 -20.05 32.50
C LYS A 490 -3.64 -19.03 31.41
N VAL A 491 -2.76 -18.82 30.43
CA VAL A 491 -3.01 -17.97 29.27
C VAL A 491 -4.08 -18.61 28.40
N ASP A 492 -4.96 -17.79 27.83
CA ASP A 492 -6.01 -18.25 26.93
C ASP A 492 -5.44 -19.07 25.75
N LYS A 493 -6.16 -20.12 25.35
CA LYS A 493 -5.71 -21.06 24.31
C LYS A 493 -5.54 -20.39 22.94
N ALA A 494 -6.31 -19.35 22.62
CA ALA A 494 -6.12 -18.62 21.37
C ALA A 494 -4.83 -17.77 21.42
N LEU A 495 -4.59 -17.08 22.54
CA LEU A 495 -3.35 -16.31 22.75
C LEU A 495 -2.10 -17.20 22.74
N ALA A 496 -2.16 -18.37 23.38
CA ALA A 496 -1.06 -19.32 23.35
C ALA A 496 -0.79 -19.81 21.93
N ARG A 497 -1.82 -20.13 21.14
CA ARG A 497 -1.65 -20.54 19.73
C ARG A 497 -1.03 -19.44 18.87
N GLU A 498 -1.49 -18.20 19.03
CA GLU A 498 -0.95 -17.02 18.33
C GLU A 498 0.55 -16.83 18.66
N PHE A 499 0.91 -16.90 19.94
CA PHE A 499 2.32 -16.85 20.38
C PHE A 499 3.18 -17.97 19.78
N MET A 500 2.68 -19.21 19.80
CA MET A 500 3.43 -20.36 19.27
C MET A 500 3.65 -20.25 17.75
N ALA A 501 2.71 -19.65 17.01
CA ALA A 501 2.86 -19.41 15.59
C ALA A 501 4.00 -18.42 15.28
N LEU A 502 4.16 -17.36 16.08
CA LEU A 502 5.24 -16.38 15.92
C LEU A 502 6.64 -16.98 16.07
N LEU A 503 6.78 -18.08 16.81
CA LEU A 503 8.06 -18.76 17.02
C LEU A 503 8.44 -19.71 15.88
N GLN A 504 7.52 -20.09 14.99
CA GLN A 504 7.84 -21.06 13.93
C GLN A 504 8.86 -20.54 12.90
N PRO A 505 8.80 -19.29 12.41
CA PRO A 505 9.75 -18.78 11.43
C PRO A 505 11.22 -18.84 11.89
N VAL A 506 11.50 -18.70 13.19
CA VAL A 506 12.89 -18.73 13.71
C VAL A 506 13.51 -20.12 13.77
N ARG A 507 12.74 -21.17 13.48
CA ARG A 507 13.23 -22.55 13.42
C ARG A 507 14.46 -22.67 12.51
N ALA A 508 14.39 -22.07 11.33
CA ALA A 508 15.44 -22.18 10.32
C ALA A 508 16.79 -21.66 10.85
N ASP A 509 16.79 -20.56 11.60
CA ASP A 509 17.99 -19.96 12.17
C ASP A 509 18.59 -20.80 13.31
N ILE A 510 17.75 -21.47 14.09
CA ILE A 510 18.19 -22.27 15.24
C ILE A 510 18.69 -23.66 14.82
N THR A 511 18.03 -24.31 13.85
CA THR A 511 18.39 -25.68 13.45
C THR A 511 19.49 -25.77 12.40
N THR A 512 19.94 -24.63 11.84
CA THR A 512 20.91 -24.59 10.73
C THR A 512 22.16 -25.45 10.99
N GLY A 513 22.72 -25.37 12.20
CA GLY A 513 23.96 -26.08 12.55
C GLY A 513 23.84 -27.61 12.44
N TYR A 514 22.66 -28.16 12.76
CA TYR A 514 22.37 -29.58 12.63
C TYR A 514 22.17 -29.98 11.17
N THR A 515 21.42 -29.18 10.41
CA THR A 515 21.17 -29.42 8.98
C THR A 515 22.47 -29.51 8.19
N VAL A 516 23.36 -28.52 8.35
CA VAL A 516 24.64 -28.45 7.63
C VAL A 516 25.55 -29.63 7.98
N ARG A 517 25.66 -30.00 9.26
CA ARG A 517 26.49 -31.15 9.68
C ARG A 517 25.92 -32.49 9.21
N SER A 518 24.61 -32.65 9.24
CA SER A 518 23.93 -33.86 8.77
C SER A 518 24.11 -34.03 7.26
N GLU A 519 24.05 -32.94 6.49
CA GLU A 519 24.36 -32.95 5.05
C GLU A 519 25.83 -33.27 4.76
N MET A 520 26.77 -32.69 5.52
CA MET A 520 28.19 -33.02 5.39
C MET A 520 28.47 -34.49 5.71
N ALA A 521 27.88 -35.02 6.78
CA ALA A 521 27.99 -36.43 7.14
C ALA A 521 27.40 -37.33 6.04
N ARG A 522 26.23 -36.99 5.50
CA ARG A 522 25.62 -37.71 4.37
C ARG A 522 26.54 -37.72 3.14
N LYS A 523 27.06 -36.55 2.75
CA LYS A 523 27.98 -36.43 1.60
C LYS A 523 29.28 -37.20 1.80
N ASN A 524 29.79 -37.28 3.04
CA ASN A 524 30.99 -38.05 3.36
C ASN A 524 30.73 -39.56 3.26
N VAL A 525 29.60 -40.05 3.77
CA VAL A 525 29.19 -41.46 3.62
C VAL A 525 28.95 -41.81 2.16
N GLU A 526 28.31 -40.94 1.38
CA GLU A 526 28.12 -41.13 -0.07
C GLU A 526 29.46 -41.19 -0.82
N LYS A 527 30.43 -40.35 -0.46
CA LYS A 527 31.80 -40.39 -1.01
C LYS A 527 32.55 -41.66 -0.62
N GLU A 528 32.46 -42.11 0.62
CA GLU A 528 33.12 -43.34 1.10
C GLU A 528 32.49 -44.61 0.48
N CYS A 529 31.18 -44.61 0.25
CA CYS A 529 30.49 -45.66 -0.51
C CYS A 529 30.90 -45.65 -1.99
N ALA A 530 31.09 -44.48 -2.60
CA ALA A 530 31.54 -44.35 -3.98
C ALA A 530 33.02 -44.73 -4.17
N SER A 531 33.87 -44.57 -3.14
CA SER A 531 35.30 -44.91 -3.17
C SER A 531 35.62 -46.36 -2.76
N GLY A 532 34.61 -47.24 -2.60
CA GLY A 532 34.79 -48.69 -2.40
C GLY A 532 35.27 -49.13 -1.01
N GLY A 533 35.10 -48.29 0.02
CA GLY A 533 35.75 -48.47 1.33
C GLY A 533 35.10 -49.40 2.35
N PHE A 534 33.90 -49.97 2.14
CA PHE A 534 33.26 -50.81 3.16
C PHE A 534 32.87 -52.21 2.66
N ARG A 535 33.59 -53.21 3.16
CA ARG A 535 33.12 -54.61 3.22
C ARG A 535 31.97 -54.71 4.24
N ARG A 536 30.77 -55.06 3.74
CA ARG A 536 29.58 -55.54 4.50
C ARG A 536 29.09 -54.66 5.67
N CYS A 537 28.08 -53.83 5.43
CA CYS A 537 27.02 -53.59 6.42
C CYS A 537 25.77 -54.37 6.01
N ARG A 538 25.30 -55.27 6.88
CA ARG A 538 24.12 -56.11 6.69
C ARG A 538 22.88 -55.22 6.53
N ARG A 539 22.05 -55.55 5.53
CA ARG A 539 20.63 -55.16 5.52
C ARG A 539 20.01 -55.61 6.85
N ILE A 540 19.59 -54.66 7.67
CA ILE A 540 18.54 -54.93 8.66
C ILE A 540 17.24 -54.83 7.86
N SER A 541 16.69 -55.98 7.52
CA SER A 541 15.32 -56.12 7.03
C SER A 541 14.34 -55.70 8.13
N PRO A 542 13.22 -55.02 7.81
CA PRO A 542 12.16 -54.79 8.78
C PRO A 542 11.44 -56.12 9.03
N SER A 543 11.48 -56.60 10.28
CA SER A 543 10.55 -57.62 10.75
C SER A 543 9.19 -56.95 11.02
N THR A 544 8.17 -57.56 10.40
CA THR A 544 6.72 -57.41 10.57
C THR A 544 6.22 -57.00 11.95
#